data_AF-A0A8H3BEP5-F1
#
_entry.id   AF-A0A8H3BEP5-F1
#
_cell.length_a   1.000
_cell.length_b   1.000
_cell.length_c   1.000
_cell.angle_alpha   90.00
_cell.angle_beta   90.00
_cell.angle_gamma   90.00
#
_symmetry.space_group_name_H-M   'P 1'
#
loop_
_entity.id
_entity.type
_entity.pdbx_description
1 polymer ?
#
loop_
_entity_poly.entity_id
_entity_poly.type
_entity_poly.pdbx_seq_one_letter_code
_entity_poly.pdbx_strand_id
1 'polypeptide(L)'
;MPPGPPQGPGGPGGPGGPGGPGGSMVPPIQPVPQGNNRLTDVHFDYGIKIKDVLSTWDGNPETLVEWAISVDRLCERGPYIRAEIAKQLPFLFTKDALLWFNTLTNPTQHFLMQRWPDMKFALGRFFLTQQHLASLKSRLQEMKYRDYKHDRETPFQYCCCKKDLIDFYYNFDDVATISEILKGAPLQWQTLVFLPEHLNDWENFINTIQQRSALLQDWNGHIDDWKDKSYGNSSSSYTRKDLKKALKQLKAEKKAKRKGKSHAVNSSTPKKQYKFP
;
A
#
# COMPACT_ATOMS: atom_id res chain seq x y z
N MET A 1 66.39 1.09 -9.95
CA MET A 1 66.60 0.15 -11.08
C MET A 1 67.96 -0.50 -10.92
N PRO A 2 68.22 -1.75 -11.32
CA PRO A 2 67.38 -2.93 -11.61
C PRO A 2 67.88 -4.18 -10.83
N PRO A 3 67.35 -5.40 -11.07
CA PRO A 3 68.10 -6.29 -11.97
C PRO A 3 67.19 -7.17 -12.84
N GLY A 4 67.61 -7.39 -14.09
CA GLY A 4 67.15 -8.52 -14.90
C GLY A 4 68.24 -9.59 -14.93
N PRO A 5 67.88 -10.88 -14.85
CA PRO A 5 68.71 -11.97 -15.37
C PRO A 5 67.99 -12.75 -16.49
N PRO A 6 68.70 -13.64 -17.21
CA PRO A 6 68.59 -13.79 -18.66
C PRO A 6 67.78 -15.01 -19.13
N GLN A 7 67.50 -15.01 -20.45
CA GLN A 7 66.92 -16.11 -21.22
C GLN A 7 67.86 -17.30 -21.41
N GLY A 8 67.25 -18.49 -21.39
CA GLY A 8 67.58 -19.65 -22.25
C GLY A 8 67.73 -20.98 -21.51
N PRO A 9 67.69 -22.15 -22.17
CA PRO A 9 67.24 -22.48 -23.53
C PRO A 9 66.25 -23.69 -23.56
N GLY A 10 65.81 -24.10 -24.76
CA GLY A 10 64.64 -24.96 -24.98
C GLY A 10 64.85 -26.47 -25.22
N GLY A 11 63.70 -27.13 -25.46
CA GLY A 11 63.51 -28.41 -26.17
C GLY A 11 63.39 -29.67 -25.30
N PRO A 12 62.89 -30.84 -25.80
CA PRO A 12 62.26 -31.18 -27.10
C PRO A 12 60.90 -31.95 -26.94
N GLY A 13 60.00 -32.01 -27.93
CA GLY A 13 59.90 -33.13 -28.90
C GLY A 13 58.52 -33.82 -28.83
N GLY A 14 57.85 -34.03 -29.98
CA GLY A 14 56.48 -34.61 -30.15
C GLY A 14 56.35 -36.11 -29.81
N PRO A 15 55.39 -36.93 -30.36
CA PRO A 15 54.68 -36.78 -31.65
C PRO A 15 53.18 -37.25 -31.68
N GLY A 16 52.53 -37.13 -32.86
CA GLY A 16 51.54 -38.13 -33.34
C GLY A 16 50.11 -37.66 -33.66
N GLY A 17 49.78 -37.49 -34.95
CA GLY A 17 48.40 -37.54 -35.48
C GLY A 17 47.84 -38.99 -35.46
N PRO A 18 46.61 -39.29 -35.93
CA PRO A 18 46.02 -38.95 -37.25
C PRO A 18 44.56 -38.43 -37.10
N GLY A 19 43.75 -37.97 -38.06
CA GLY A 19 43.63 -38.09 -39.52
C GLY A 19 42.13 -38.25 -39.84
N GLY A 20 41.57 -37.48 -40.79
CA GLY A 20 40.26 -37.79 -41.42
C GLY A 20 39.17 -36.70 -41.33
N PRO A 21 38.15 -36.74 -42.22
CA PRO A 21 37.87 -35.63 -43.14
C PRO A 21 36.42 -35.10 -43.12
N GLY A 22 36.23 -33.89 -43.66
CA GLY A 22 34.96 -33.44 -44.25
C GLY A 22 34.10 -32.53 -43.37
N GLY A 23 33.65 -31.40 -43.94
CA GLY A 23 32.62 -30.57 -43.33
C GLY A 23 32.66 -29.11 -43.76
N SER A 24 32.04 -28.84 -44.91
CA SER A 24 31.21 -27.67 -45.25
C SER A 24 31.58 -26.28 -44.70
N MET A 25 31.78 -25.35 -45.65
CA MET A 25 31.76 -23.89 -45.45
C MET A 25 30.62 -23.45 -44.52
N VAL A 26 30.96 -22.82 -43.39
CA VAL A 26 30.02 -22.07 -42.55
C VAL A 26 30.24 -20.58 -42.83
N PRO A 27 29.22 -19.80 -43.26
CA PRO A 27 29.35 -18.36 -43.44
C PRO A 27 29.52 -17.65 -42.09
N PRO A 28 30.16 -16.46 -42.04
CA PRO A 28 30.41 -15.78 -40.79
C PRO A 28 29.11 -15.36 -40.12
N ILE A 29 28.90 -15.83 -38.89
CA ILE A 29 27.81 -15.45 -38.00
C ILE A 29 27.92 -13.93 -37.77
N GLN A 30 26.98 -13.16 -38.33
CA GLN A 30 26.84 -11.76 -37.94
C GLN A 30 26.34 -11.70 -36.50
N PRO A 31 26.95 -10.87 -35.62
CA PRO A 31 26.46 -10.72 -34.26
C PRO A 31 25.07 -10.09 -34.30
N VAL A 32 24.10 -10.84 -33.74
CA VAL A 32 22.73 -10.37 -33.52
C VAL A 32 22.81 -9.08 -32.69
N PRO A 33 22.11 -7.98 -33.06
CA PRO A 33 22.05 -6.82 -32.20
C PRO A 33 21.39 -7.25 -30.89
N GLN A 34 22.17 -7.32 -29.81
CA GLN A 34 21.61 -7.39 -28.47
C GLN A 34 20.81 -6.11 -28.26
N GLY A 35 19.50 -6.22 -28.50
CA GLY A 35 18.53 -5.22 -28.12
C GLY A 35 18.80 -4.89 -26.65
N ASN A 36 19.24 -3.67 -26.43
CA ASN A 36 19.62 -3.14 -25.13
C ASN A 36 18.33 -2.88 -24.33
N ASN A 37 17.52 -3.91 -24.11
CA ASN A 37 16.46 -3.94 -23.11
C ASN A 37 17.14 -4.14 -21.76
N ARG A 38 17.97 -3.17 -21.36
CA ARG A 38 18.12 -2.87 -19.95
C ARG A 38 16.74 -2.41 -19.53
N LEU A 39 15.98 -3.31 -18.92
CA LEU A 39 14.96 -2.91 -17.96
C LEU A 39 15.67 -1.88 -17.08
N THR A 40 15.29 -0.62 -17.21
CA THR A 40 15.79 0.43 -16.35
C THR A 40 15.26 0.07 -14.97
N ASP A 41 16.05 -0.71 -14.23
CA ASP A 41 15.88 -0.88 -12.80
C ASP A 41 15.72 0.53 -12.25
N VAL A 42 14.59 0.76 -11.60
CA VAL A 42 14.29 2.04 -10.95
C VAL A 42 15.30 2.16 -9.80
N HIS A 43 16.47 2.71 -10.10
CA HIS A 43 17.45 3.06 -9.09
C HIS A 43 16.92 4.28 -8.34
N PHE A 44 16.82 4.17 -7.03
CA PHE A 44 16.71 5.35 -6.19
C PHE A 44 17.96 6.19 -6.41
N ASP A 45 17.74 7.46 -6.74
CA ASP A 45 18.78 8.45 -6.56
C ASP A 45 19.16 8.44 -5.07
N TYR A 46 20.43 8.20 -4.76
CA TYR A 46 20.98 8.05 -3.40
C TYR A 46 20.83 9.31 -2.52
N GLY A 47 20.05 10.32 -2.97
CA GLY A 47 19.84 11.60 -2.32
C GLY A 47 18.71 11.64 -1.28
N ILE A 48 17.80 10.66 -1.24
CA ILE A 48 16.75 10.61 -0.21
C ILE A 48 17.30 9.86 1.00
N LYS A 49 17.66 10.59 2.06
CA LYS A 49 18.04 9.96 3.32
C LYS A 49 16.78 9.37 3.94
N ILE A 50 16.85 8.13 4.42
CA ILE A 50 15.69 7.48 5.04
C ILE A 50 15.09 8.32 6.20
N LYS A 51 15.94 9.09 6.91
CA LYS A 51 15.55 10.02 7.97
C LYS A 51 14.67 11.19 7.50
N ASP A 52 14.72 11.52 6.21
CA ASP A 52 13.91 12.59 5.63
C ASP A 52 12.50 12.09 5.29
N VAL A 53 12.26 10.77 5.30
CA VAL A 53 11.00 10.14 4.88
C VAL A 53 10.34 9.31 5.98
N LEU A 54 11.13 8.73 6.89
CA LEU A 54 10.65 7.98 8.04
C LEU A 54 11.06 8.65 9.35
N SER A 55 10.12 8.71 10.28
CA SER A 55 10.40 9.08 11.66
C SER A 55 11.22 7.99 12.36
N THR A 56 12.02 8.41 13.35
CA THR A 56 12.63 7.49 14.30
C THR A 56 11.56 6.82 15.17
N TRP A 57 11.81 5.60 15.63
CA TRP A 57 10.93 4.89 16.54
C TRP A 57 11.67 4.52 17.82
N ASP A 58 11.00 4.65 18.96
CA ASP A 58 11.64 4.61 20.28
C ASP A 58 11.35 3.32 21.07
N GLY A 59 10.63 2.38 20.48
CA GLY A 59 10.25 1.13 21.14
C GLY A 59 8.86 1.17 21.77
N ASN A 60 8.14 2.30 21.71
CA ASN A 60 6.79 2.38 22.25
C ASN A 60 5.80 1.52 21.44
N PRO A 61 5.19 0.47 22.03
CA PRO A 61 4.28 -0.44 21.33
C PRO A 61 3.00 0.26 20.82
N GLU A 62 2.55 1.33 21.48
CA GLU A 62 1.35 2.09 21.07
C GLU A 62 1.55 2.79 19.70
N THR A 63 2.79 3.10 19.34
CA THR A 63 3.15 3.79 18.09
C THR A 63 3.72 2.85 17.03
N LEU A 64 4.00 1.58 17.39
CA LEU A 64 4.64 0.61 16.49
C LEU A 64 3.81 0.34 15.25
N VAL A 65 2.48 0.27 15.38
CA VAL A 65 1.58 -0.02 14.26
C VAL A 65 1.66 1.06 13.19
N GLU A 66 1.46 2.32 13.60
CA GLU A 66 1.47 3.48 12.70
C GLU A 66 2.85 3.66 12.04
N TRP A 67 3.92 3.43 12.83
CA TRP A 67 5.27 3.45 12.31
C TRP A 67 5.53 2.33 11.29
N ALA A 68 5.14 1.09 11.60
CA ALA A 68 5.31 -0.05 10.70
C ALA A 68 4.53 0.10 9.38
N ILE A 69 3.32 0.67 9.43
CA ILE A 69 2.53 0.98 8.23
C ILE A 69 3.23 2.03 7.37
N SER A 70 3.87 3.03 7.99
CA SER A 70 4.68 4.02 7.27
C SER A 70 5.86 3.37 6.54
N VAL A 71 6.48 2.35 7.15
CA VAL A 71 7.53 1.55 6.50
C VAL A 71 6.97 0.69 5.37
N ASP A 72 5.82 0.05 5.56
CA ASP A 72 5.14 -0.77 4.53
C ASP A 72 4.88 0.04 3.25
N ARG A 73 4.33 1.25 3.38
CA ARG A 73 4.04 2.16 2.25
C ARG A 73 5.28 2.50 1.41
N LEU A 74 6.45 2.56 2.03
CA LEU A 74 7.70 2.75 1.27
C LEU A 74 8.16 1.46 0.60
N CYS A 75 7.95 0.32 1.26
CA CYS A 75 8.29 -1.01 0.76
C CYS A 75 7.39 -1.50 -0.38
N GLU A 76 6.21 -0.90 -0.57
CA GLU A 76 5.29 -1.18 -1.68
C GLU A 76 5.84 -0.74 -3.04
N ARG A 77 6.76 0.23 -3.06
CA ARG A 77 7.33 0.77 -4.31
C ARG A 77 8.16 -0.25 -5.09
N GLY A 78 8.64 -1.31 -4.43
CA GLY A 78 9.34 -2.40 -5.11
C GLY A 78 10.18 -3.29 -4.18
N PRO A 79 10.54 -4.48 -4.64
CA PRO A 79 11.31 -5.45 -3.84
C PRO A 79 12.73 -4.95 -3.51
N TYR A 80 13.38 -4.23 -4.42
CA TYR A 80 14.70 -3.64 -4.19
C TYR A 80 14.64 -2.57 -3.07
N ILE A 81 13.66 -1.67 -3.17
CA ILE A 81 13.40 -0.59 -2.22
C ILE A 81 13.20 -1.14 -0.81
N ARG A 82 12.38 -2.18 -0.71
CA ARG A 82 12.11 -2.88 0.54
C ARG A 82 13.38 -3.44 1.20
N ALA A 83 14.27 -4.04 0.41
CA ALA A 83 15.53 -4.58 0.93
C ALA A 83 16.47 -3.46 1.40
N GLU A 84 16.57 -2.37 0.65
CA GLU A 84 17.41 -1.22 1.05
C GLU A 84 16.87 -0.51 2.29
N ILE A 85 15.55 -0.35 2.42
CA ILE A 85 14.92 0.20 3.63
C ILE A 85 15.23 -0.68 4.83
N ALA A 86 15.06 -2.00 4.73
CA ALA A 86 15.29 -2.93 5.84
C ALA A 86 16.71 -2.82 6.42
N LYS A 87 17.73 -2.63 5.57
CA LYS A 87 19.12 -2.41 6.00
C LYS A 87 19.31 -1.13 6.78
N GLN A 88 18.48 -0.11 6.53
CA GLN A 88 18.62 1.20 7.15
C GLN A 88 17.75 1.40 8.39
N LEU A 89 16.74 0.56 8.62
CA LEU A 89 15.83 0.68 9.78
C LEU A 89 16.53 0.73 11.15
N PRO A 90 17.60 -0.04 11.43
CA PRO A 90 18.27 0.05 12.73
C PRO A 90 18.79 1.45 13.08
N PHE A 91 19.10 2.28 12.08
CA PHE A 91 19.55 3.67 12.29
C PHE A 91 18.41 4.63 12.65
N LEU A 92 17.16 4.18 12.56
CA LEU A 92 15.96 4.90 12.99
C LEU A 92 15.49 4.46 14.38
N PHE A 93 16.05 3.38 14.93
CA PHE A 93 15.73 2.96 16.28
C PHE A 93 16.39 3.86 17.31
N THR A 94 15.63 4.17 18.35
CA THR A 94 16.06 4.94 19.53
C THR A 94 15.57 4.25 20.79
N LYS A 95 16.11 4.64 21.95
CA LYS A 95 15.73 4.12 23.27
C LYS A 95 15.58 2.58 23.30
N ASP A 96 14.41 2.07 23.65
CA ASP A 96 14.14 0.65 23.88
C ASP A 96 14.19 -0.17 22.60
N ALA A 97 13.80 0.42 21.46
CA ALA A 97 13.96 -0.23 20.15
C ALA A 97 15.44 -0.48 19.82
N LEU A 98 16.28 0.53 20.06
CA LEU A 98 17.72 0.42 19.81
C LEU A 98 18.38 -0.55 20.79
N LEU A 99 17.99 -0.48 22.07
CA LEU A 99 18.46 -1.40 23.10
C LEU A 99 18.12 -2.84 22.72
N TRP A 100 16.86 -3.14 22.41
CA TRP A 100 16.41 -4.45 21.95
C TRP A 100 17.24 -4.94 20.75
N PHE A 101 17.38 -4.12 19.71
CA PHE A 101 18.11 -4.53 18.51
C PHE A 101 19.57 -4.86 18.83
N ASN A 102 20.22 -4.08 19.68
CA ASN A 102 21.61 -4.30 20.11
C ASN A 102 21.80 -5.53 21.00
N THR A 103 20.74 -6.05 21.64
CA THR A 103 20.82 -7.32 22.38
C THR A 103 20.81 -8.55 21.48
N LEU A 104 20.38 -8.41 20.22
CA LEU A 104 20.36 -9.51 19.26
C LEU A 104 21.79 -9.88 18.83
N THR A 105 22.01 -11.16 18.50
CA THR A 105 23.29 -11.61 17.95
C THR A 105 23.51 -11.02 16.56
N ASN A 106 24.78 -10.80 16.16
CA ASN A 106 25.14 -10.29 14.83
C ASN A 106 24.46 -11.07 13.67
N PRO A 107 24.40 -12.42 13.70
CA PRO A 107 23.68 -13.16 12.65
C PRO A 107 22.17 -12.84 12.62
N THR A 108 21.54 -12.67 13.78
CA THR A 108 20.12 -12.32 13.88
C THR A 108 19.88 -10.91 13.36
N GLN A 109 20.70 -9.93 13.77
CA GLN A 109 20.62 -8.56 13.25
C GLN A 109 20.72 -8.54 11.73
N HIS A 110 21.72 -9.23 11.18
CA HIS A 110 21.93 -9.30 9.74
C HIS A 110 20.74 -9.94 9.02
N PHE A 111 20.19 -11.03 9.56
CA PHE A 111 19.00 -11.67 9.01
C PHE A 111 17.80 -10.71 8.97
N LEU A 112 17.52 -10.00 10.06
CA LEU A 112 16.39 -9.05 10.10
C LEU A 112 16.60 -7.86 9.16
N MET A 113 17.84 -7.42 8.95
CA MET A 113 18.18 -6.32 8.03
C MET A 113 18.03 -6.68 6.55
N GLN A 114 17.90 -7.96 6.19
CA GLN A 114 17.74 -8.37 4.78
C GLN A 114 16.31 -8.17 4.28
N ARG A 115 15.31 -8.34 5.15
CA ARG A 115 13.90 -8.43 4.75
C ARG A 115 13.02 -7.73 5.77
N TRP A 116 12.37 -6.66 5.33
CA TRP A 116 11.40 -5.95 6.16
C TRP A 116 10.33 -6.86 6.79
N PRO A 117 9.71 -7.83 6.08
CA PRO A 117 8.72 -8.71 6.70
C PRO A 117 9.25 -9.46 7.93
N ASP A 118 10.52 -9.89 7.89
CA ASP A 118 11.15 -10.62 8.99
C ASP A 118 11.43 -9.68 10.19
N MET A 119 11.90 -8.46 9.92
CA MET A 119 12.03 -7.40 10.94
C MET A 119 10.68 -7.03 11.56
N LYS A 120 9.65 -6.79 10.74
CA LYS A 120 8.29 -6.45 11.18
C LYS A 120 7.72 -7.54 12.09
N PHE A 121 7.91 -8.81 11.71
CA PHE A 121 7.49 -9.94 12.53
C PHE A 121 8.23 -9.98 13.88
N ALA A 122 9.55 -9.80 13.87
CA ALA A 122 10.36 -9.78 15.10
C ALA A 122 9.96 -8.63 16.04
N LEU A 123 9.73 -7.44 15.50
CA LEU A 123 9.23 -6.27 16.23
C LEU A 123 7.86 -6.54 16.84
N GLY A 124 6.92 -7.06 16.04
CA GLY A 124 5.59 -7.41 16.52
C GLY A 124 5.65 -8.45 17.64
N ARG A 125 6.45 -9.50 17.49
CA ARG A 125 6.61 -10.54 18.50
C ARG A 125 7.22 -10.02 19.82
N PHE A 126 8.16 -9.08 19.76
CA PHE A 126 8.84 -8.59 20.95
C PHE A 126 8.06 -7.48 21.67
N PHE A 127 7.55 -6.50 20.91
CA PHE A 127 6.93 -5.30 21.49
C PHE A 127 5.40 -5.40 21.64
N LEU A 128 4.71 -6.17 20.78
CA LEU A 128 3.25 -6.30 20.87
C LEU A 128 2.86 -7.50 21.75
N THR A 129 2.60 -7.22 23.03
CA THR A 129 1.97 -8.20 23.92
C THR A 129 0.51 -8.49 23.51
N GLN A 130 -0.05 -9.58 24.02
CA GLN A 130 -1.47 -9.92 23.81
C GLN A 130 -2.43 -8.80 24.25
N GLN A 131 -2.07 -8.06 25.31
CA GLN A 131 -2.86 -6.93 25.77
C GLN A 131 -2.85 -5.79 24.74
N HIS A 132 -1.70 -5.46 24.14
CA HIS A 132 -1.64 -4.45 23.08
C HIS A 132 -2.44 -4.87 21.85
N LEU A 133 -2.36 -6.15 21.45
CA LEU A 133 -3.18 -6.68 20.35
C LEU A 133 -4.68 -6.60 20.66
N ALA A 134 -5.08 -6.93 21.88
CA ALA A 134 -6.46 -6.80 22.33
C ALA A 134 -6.92 -5.32 22.34
N SER A 135 -6.07 -4.40 22.79
CA SER A 135 -6.33 -2.96 22.76
C SER A 135 -6.41 -2.42 21.33
N LEU A 136 -5.55 -2.86 20.41
CA LEU A 136 -5.63 -2.51 18.99
C LEU A 136 -6.92 -2.99 18.35
N LYS A 137 -7.35 -4.21 18.67
CA LYS A 137 -8.63 -4.77 18.22
C LYS A 137 -9.81 -3.97 18.77
N SER A 138 -9.83 -3.68 20.07
CA SER A 138 -10.87 -2.85 20.70
C SER A 138 -10.89 -1.45 20.07
N ARG A 139 -9.73 -0.81 19.91
CA ARG A 139 -9.60 0.48 19.20
C ARG A 139 -10.20 0.42 17.81
N LEU A 140 -9.85 -0.59 17.01
CA LEU A 140 -10.38 -0.77 15.66
C LEU A 140 -11.92 -0.93 15.64
N GLN A 141 -12.47 -1.70 16.58
CA GLN A 141 -13.91 -1.93 16.70
C GLN A 141 -14.66 -0.68 17.18
N GLU A 142 -14.05 0.11 18.05
CA GLU A 142 -14.63 1.33 18.63
C GLU A 142 -14.45 2.56 17.75
N MET A 143 -13.53 2.53 16.79
CA MET A 143 -13.24 3.64 15.87
C MET A 143 -14.47 4.06 15.07
N LYS A 144 -14.94 5.26 15.38
CA LYS A 144 -16.05 5.94 14.73
C LYS A 144 -15.58 7.20 14.02
N TYR A 145 -16.24 7.53 12.93
CA TYR A 145 -16.01 8.78 12.23
C TYR A 145 -16.29 9.97 13.15
N ARG A 146 -15.31 10.88 13.29
CA ARG A 146 -15.36 12.03 14.20
C ARG A 146 -15.63 11.65 15.65
N ASP A 147 -14.82 10.75 16.18
CA ASP A 147 -14.79 10.48 17.62
C ASP A 147 -14.29 11.71 18.40
N TYR A 148 -14.42 11.72 19.74
CA TYR A 148 -14.08 12.87 20.60
C TYR A 148 -12.63 13.36 20.45
N LYS A 149 -11.71 12.50 19.99
CA LYS A 149 -10.30 12.85 19.71
C LYS A 149 -10.06 13.42 18.31
N HIS A 150 -11.04 13.28 17.42
CA HIS A 150 -10.92 13.51 15.98
C HIS A 150 -12.16 14.23 15.43
N ASP A 151 -12.70 15.20 16.17
CA ASP A 151 -13.92 15.97 15.87
C ASP A 151 -13.93 16.61 14.46
N ARG A 152 -12.74 16.96 13.95
CA ARG A 152 -12.54 17.61 12.64
C ARG A 152 -12.06 16.68 11.54
N GLU A 153 -12.01 15.37 11.79
CA GLU A 153 -11.58 14.40 10.78
C GLU A 153 -12.51 14.44 9.56
N THR A 154 -11.90 14.39 8.37
CA THR A 154 -12.63 14.31 7.10
C THR A 154 -13.02 12.85 6.78
N PRO A 155 -14.06 12.61 5.98
CA PRO A 155 -14.46 11.25 5.61
C PRO A 155 -13.33 10.42 5.00
N PHE A 156 -12.52 11.07 4.14
CA PHE A 156 -11.35 10.46 3.53
C PHE A 156 -10.31 10.02 4.57
N GLN A 157 -9.95 10.92 5.49
CA GLN A 157 -8.98 10.63 6.55
C GLN A 157 -9.45 9.45 7.41
N TYR A 158 -10.71 9.45 7.84
CA TYR A 158 -11.28 8.35 8.60
C TYR A 158 -11.15 7.01 7.90
N CYS A 159 -11.54 6.95 6.61
CA CYS A 159 -11.45 5.73 5.83
C CYS A 159 -9.99 5.25 5.70
N CYS A 160 -9.04 6.13 5.43
CA CYS A 160 -7.62 5.78 5.35
C CYS A 160 -7.07 5.28 6.70
N CYS A 161 -7.30 6.02 7.78
CA CYS A 161 -6.85 5.66 9.13
C CYS A 161 -7.41 4.30 9.57
N LYS A 162 -8.70 4.05 9.30
CA LYS A 162 -9.33 2.78 9.67
C LYS A 162 -8.86 1.62 8.78
N LYS A 163 -8.65 1.85 7.48
CA LYS A 163 -8.06 0.85 6.58
C LYS A 163 -6.66 0.44 7.03
N ASP A 164 -5.80 1.41 7.35
CA ASP A 164 -4.44 1.18 7.83
C ASP A 164 -4.43 0.20 9.02
N LEU A 165 -5.35 0.37 9.96
CA LEU A 165 -5.48 -0.52 11.12
C LEU A 165 -6.07 -1.89 10.79
N ILE A 166 -7.02 -1.95 9.85
CA ILE A 166 -7.55 -3.22 9.35
C ILE A 166 -6.44 -4.01 8.68
N ASP A 167 -5.69 -3.40 7.76
CA ASP A 167 -4.62 -4.06 7.00
C ASP A 167 -3.47 -4.52 7.92
N PHE A 168 -3.29 -3.87 9.07
CA PHE A 168 -2.33 -4.31 10.08
C PHE A 168 -2.80 -5.53 10.88
N TYR A 169 -4.07 -5.59 11.26
CA TYR A 169 -4.61 -6.62 12.15
C TYR A 169 -5.25 -7.81 11.42
N TYR A 170 -5.82 -7.57 10.25
CA TYR A 170 -6.59 -8.52 9.43
C TYR A 170 -6.04 -8.58 8.00
N ASN A 171 -6.31 -9.69 7.31
CA ASN A 171 -6.09 -9.83 5.87
C ASN A 171 -7.46 -9.88 5.17
N PHE A 172 -8.18 -8.76 5.21
CA PHE A 172 -9.50 -8.63 4.61
C PHE A 172 -9.38 -8.31 3.12
N ASP A 173 -10.35 -8.79 2.33
CA ASP A 173 -10.56 -8.27 0.99
C ASP A 173 -11.17 -6.86 1.05
N ASP A 174 -11.22 -6.18 -0.09
CA ASP A 174 -11.75 -4.81 -0.16
C ASP A 174 -13.20 -4.74 0.34
N VAL A 175 -14.03 -5.73 0.03
CA VAL A 175 -15.43 -5.78 0.45
C VAL A 175 -15.55 -5.85 1.97
N ALA A 176 -14.81 -6.76 2.62
CA ALA A 176 -14.80 -6.88 4.08
C ALA A 176 -14.19 -5.64 4.74
N THR A 177 -13.14 -5.06 4.15
CA THR A 177 -12.52 -3.81 4.62
C THR A 177 -13.50 -2.64 4.58
N ILE A 178 -14.19 -2.44 3.46
CA ILE A 178 -15.20 -1.39 3.28
C ILE A 178 -16.36 -1.60 4.26
N SER A 179 -16.84 -2.83 4.40
CA SER A 179 -17.91 -3.18 5.35
C SER A 179 -17.51 -2.83 6.79
N GLU A 180 -16.29 -3.16 7.21
CA GLU A 180 -15.78 -2.87 8.54
C GLU A 180 -15.62 -1.36 8.79
N ILE A 181 -15.16 -0.60 7.80
CA ILE A 181 -15.09 0.86 7.87
C ILE A 181 -16.48 1.45 8.08
N LEU A 182 -17.47 1.00 7.29
CA LEU A 182 -18.83 1.52 7.34
C LEU A 182 -19.59 1.17 8.63
N LYS A 183 -19.16 0.18 9.41
CA LYS A 183 -19.72 -0.08 10.76
C LYS A 183 -19.49 1.06 11.74
N GLY A 184 -18.38 1.78 11.60
CA GLY A 184 -18.07 2.95 12.44
C GLY A 184 -18.46 4.29 11.82
N ALA A 185 -19.02 4.27 10.61
CA ALA A 185 -19.52 5.46 9.94
C ALA A 185 -20.99 5.75 10.34
N PRO A 186 -21.46 7.00 10.20
CA PRO A 186 -22.88 7.31 10.31
C PRO A 186 -23.72 6.46 9.35
N LEU A 187 -24.86 5.95 9.83
CA LEU A 187 -25.73 5.04 9.05
C LEU A 187 -26.07 5.57 7.65
N GLN A 188 -26.14 6.89 7.51
CA GLN A 188 -26.50 7.58 6.27
C GLN A 188 -25.42 7.49 5.20
N TRP A 189 -24.16 7.28 5.58
CA TRP A 189 -23.10 6.95 4.65
C TRP A 189 -23.43 5.69 3.87
N GLN A 190 -24.11 4.71 4.49
CA GLN A 190 -24.56 3.53 3.76
C GLN A 190 -25.49 3.93 2.61
N THR A 191 -26.42 4.86 2.82
CA THR A 191 -27.31 5.31 1.72
C THR A 191 -26.58 6.18 0.69
N LEU A 192 -25.62 6.99 1.12
CA LEU A 192 -24.90 7.93 0.26
C LEU A 192 -23.75 7.29 -0.48
N VAL A 193 -23.26 6.12 -0.05
CA VAL A 193 -22.13 5.40 -0.66
C VAL A 193 -22.59 4.12 -1.36
N PHE A 194 -23.62 3.42 -0.86
CA PHE A 194 -24.16 2.20 -1.50
C PHE A 194 -24.91 2.52 -2.80
N LEU A 195 -24.16 2.57 -3.88
CA LEU A 195 -24.62 2.11 -5.19
C LEU A 195 -23.95 0.74 -5.41
N PRO A 196 -24.71 -0.36 -5.64
CA PRO A 196 -24.19 -1.75 -5.60
C PRO A 196 -22.99 -2.05 -6.51
N GLU A 197 -22.75 -1.18 -7.49
CA GLU A 197 -21.68 -1.27 -8.47
C GLU A 197 -20.34 -0.66 -8.00
N HIS A 198 -20.26 -0.11 -6.78
CA HIS A 198 -19.11 0.71 -6.30
C HIS A 198 -18.42 0.22 -5.01
N LEU A 199 -18.76 -0.97 -4.49
CA LEU A 199 -18.27 -1.46 -3.18
C LEU A 199 -17.35 -2.69 -3.26
N ASN A 200 -16.95 -3.09 -4.47
CA ASN A 200 -16.10 -4.27 -4.65
C ASN A 200 -14.61 -3.93 -4.74
N ASP A 201 -14.28 -2.64 -4.72
CA ASP A 201 -12.96 -2.14 -5.03
C ASP A 201 -12.67 -0.90 -4.17
N TRP A 202 -11.53 -0.92 -3.47
CA TRP A 202 -11.11 0.13 -2.56
C TRP A 202 -10.98 1.50 -3.25
N GLU A 203 -10.44 1.52 -4.47
CA GLU A 203 -10.20 2.76 -5.21
C GLU A 203 -11.53 3.45 -5.57
N ASN A 204 -12.50 2.70 -6.07
CA ASN A 204 -13.84 3.21 -6.34
C ASN A 204 -14.53 3.72 -5.07
N PHE A 205 -14.38 3.00 -3.95
CA PHE A 205 -14.92 3.41 -2.66
C PHE A 205 -14.33 4.75 -2.20
N ILE A 206 -12.99 4.87 -2.13
CA ILE A 206 -12.35 6.08 -1.59
C ILE A 206 -12.56 7.29 -2.50
N ASN A 207 -12.60 7.08 -3.83
CA ASN A 207 -12.97 8.14 -4.79
C ASN A 207 -14.41 8.62 -4.58
N THR A 208 -15.33 7.71 -4.27
CA THR A 208 -16.73 8.06 -3.96
C THR A 208 -16.82 8.85 -2.66
N ILE A 209 -16.09 8.44 -1.62
CA ILE A 209 -15.99 9.16 -0.35
C ILE A 209 -15.48 10.59 -0.60
N GLN A 210 -14.42 10.75 -1.39
CA GLN A 210 -13.85 12.06 -1.69
C GLN A 210 -14.81 12.93 -2.51
N GLN A 211 -15.42 12.39 -3.57
CA GLN A 211 -16.40 13.11 -4.40
C GLN A 211 -17.61 13.59 -3.59
N ARG A 212 -18.02 12.83 -2.57
CA ARG A 212 -19.20 13.11 -1.74
C ARG A 212 -18.84 13.72 -0.38
N SER A 213 -17.58 14.09 -0.17
CA SER A 213 -17.06 14.51 1.14
C SER A 213 -17.89 15.63 1.78
N ALA A 214 -18.30 16.64 1.00
CA ALA A 214 -19.17 17.72 1.50
C ALA A 214 -20.52 17.20 2.06
N LEU A 215 -21.20 16.31 1.32
CA LEU A 215 -22.47 15.72 1.75
C LEU A 215 -22.31 14.82 2.99
N LEU A 216 -21.16 14.15 3.11
CA LEU A 216 -20.84 13.28 4.24
C LEU A 216 -20.45 14.06 5.50
N GLN A 217 -19.89 15.27 5.34
CA GLN A 217 -19.49 16.16 6.44
C GLN A 217 -20.65 16.96 7.01
N ASP A 218 -21.48 17.56 6.16
CA ASP A 218 -22.61 18.42 6.58
C ASP A 218 -23.66 17.64 7.40
N TRP A 219 -23.72 16.32 7.21
CA TRP A 219 -24.66 15.47 7.92
C TRP A 219 -24.33 15.29 9.41
N ASN A 220 -23.06 15.44 9.82
CA ASN A 220 -22.67 15.25 11.22
C ASN A 220 -23.04 16.43 12.13
N GLY A 221 -23.37 17.60 11.57
CA GLY A 221 -23.68 18.81 12.34
C GLY A 221 -24.99 18.75 13.15
N HIS A 222 -25.78 17.69 13.02
CA HIS A 222 -27.06 17.54 13.72
C HIS A 222 -27.02 16.58 14.93
N ILE A 223 -25.91 15.87 15.18
CA ILE A 223 -25.81 14.91 16.28
C ILE A 223 -25.40 15.56 17.61
N ASP A 224 -24.63 16.66 17.59
CA ASP A 224 -24.15 17.32 18.81
C ASP A 224 -25.23 18.15 19.52
N ASP A 225 -26.31 18.52 18.82
CA ASP A 225 -27.43 19.30 19.37
C ASP A 225 -28.39 18.45 20.25
N TRP A 226 -28.17 17.13 20.31
CA TRP A 226 -29.04 16.19 21.03
C TRP A 226 -28.64 15.94 22.49
N LYS A 227 -27.44 16.36 22.91
CA LYS A 227 -26.95 16.11 24.28
C LYS A 227 -27.52 17.06 25.34
N ASP A 228 -28.23 18.13 24.94
CA ASP A 228 -28.61 19.21 25.86
C ASP A 228 -30.11 19.29 26.19
N LYS A 229 -30.91 18.26 25.86
CA LYS A 229 -32.35 18.26 26.19
C LYS A 229 -32.78 17.02 26.96
N SER A 230 -33.02 17.26 28.24
CA SER A 230 -33.60 16.36 29.23
C SER A 230 -34.84 15.59 28.72
N TYR A 231 -34.90 14.32 29.11
CA TYR A 231 -36.08 13.45 29.22
C TYR A 231 -37.38 13.95 28.55
N GLY A 232 -37.59 13.51 27.31
CA GLY A 232 -38.85 13.65 26.62
C GLY A 232 -38.88 12.69 25.44
N ASN A 233 -39.75 11.70 25.52
CA ASN A 233 -40.05 10.70 24.51
C ASN A 233 -40.18 11.32 23.10
N SER A 234 -39.10 11.28 22.30
CA SER A 234 -39.13 11.62 20.88
C SER A 234 -37.98 10.97 20.16
N SER A 235 -38.32 9.87 19.48
CA SER A 235 -37.58 9.35 18.34
C SER A 235 -37.29 10.53 17.41
N SER A 236 -36.03 10.94 17.29
CA SER A 236 -35.59 11.99 16.37
C SER A 236 -35.67 11.45 14.94
N SER A 237 -36.89 11.36 14.42
CA SER A 237 -37.18 11.00 13.05
C SER A 237 -36.86 12.19 12.17
N TYR A 238 -35.83 12.06 11.32
CA TYR A 238 -35.74 12.89 10.13
C TYR A 238 -37.06 12.80 9.38
N THR A 239 -37.60 13.95 9.01
CA THR A 239 -38.94 13.97 8.43
C THR A 239 -38.89 13.39 7.03
N ARG A 240 -40.02 12.84 6.58
CA ARG A 240 -40.21 12.32 5.21
C ARG A 240 -39.80 13.34 4.11
N LYS A 241 -39.71 14.63 4.44
CA LYS A 241 -39.28 15.71 3.54
C LYS A 241 -37.77 15.70 3.29
N ASP A 242 -36.97 15.38 4.30
CA ASP A 242 -35.50 15.41 4.23
C ASP A 242 -34.97 14.24 3.40
N LEU A 243 -35.53 13.05 3.64
CA LEU A 243 -35.26 11.86 2.82
C LEU A 243 -35.64 12.07 1.35
N LYS A 244 -36.77 12.76 1.11
CA LYS A 244 -37.22 13.11 -0.25
C LYS A 244 -36.26 14.08 -0.94
N LYS A 245 -35.64 15.02 -0.21
CA LYS A 245 -34.68 15.98 -0.76
C LYS A 245 -33.39 15.28 -1.19
N ALA A 246 -32.85 14.41 -0.34
CA ALA A 246 -31.66 13.60 -0.66
C ALA A 246 -31.92 12.65 -1.86
N LEU A 247 -33.06 11.95 -1.87
CA LEU A 247 -33.47 11.10 -3.00
C LEU A 247 -33.66 11.90 -4.30
N LYS A 248 -34.13 13.15 -4.22
CA LYS A 248 -34.30 14.02 -5.40
C LYS A 248 -32.93 14.43 -5.97
N GLN A 249 -31.96 14.73 -5.11
CA GLN A 249 -30.59 15.04 -5.52
C GLN A 249 -29.91 13.83 -6.18
N LEU A 250 -30.01 12.64 -5.58
CA LEU A 250 -29.49 11.38 -6.15
C LEU A 250 -30.13 11.06 -7.52
N LYS A 251 -31.43 11.29 -7.68
CA LYS A 251 -32.13 11.10 -8.97
C LYS A 251 -31.68 12.12 -10.02
N ALA A 252 -31.43 13.37 -9.62
CA ALA A 252 -30.93 14.40 -10.53
C ALA A 252 -29.53 14.06 -11.05
N GLU A 253 -28.62 13.58 -10.19
CA GLU A 253 -27.29 13.12 -10.58
C GLU A 253 -27.33 11.91 -11.53
N LYS A 254 -28.19 10.91 -11.25
CA LYS A 254 -28.38 9.77 -12.17
C LYS A 254 -28.89 10.23 -13.54
N LYS A 255 -29.77 11.24 -13.58
CA LYS A 255 -30.27 11.81 -14.85
C LYS A 255 -29.20 12.60 -15.60
N ALA A 256 -28.34 13.33 -14.89
CA ALA A 256 -27.21 14.04 -15.48
C ALA A 256 -26.18 13.06 -16.09
N LYS A 257 -25.83 11.99 -15.39
CA LYS A 257 -24.94 10.93 -15.91
C LYS A 257 -25.52 10.22 -17.15
N ARG A 258 -26.84 10.01 -17.21
CA ARG A 258 -27.50 9.42 -18.40
C ARG A 258 -27.48 10.35 -19.61
N LYS A 259 -27.64 11.67 -19.43
CA LYS A 259 -27.54 12.65 -20.52
C LYS A 259 -26.10 12.84 -21.03
N GLY A 260 -25.09 12.75 -20.15
CA GLY A 260 -23.68 12.78 -20.56
C GLY A 260 -23.27 11.61 -21.45
N LYS A 261 -23.86 10.41 -21.24
CA LYS A 261 -23.62 9.22 -22.07
C LYS A 261 -24.31 9.28 -23.45
N SER A 262 -25.29 10.18 -23.64
CA SER A 262 -26.05 10.31 -24.90
C SER A 262 -25.30 11.08 -25.99
N HIS A 263 -24.23 11.82 -25.65
CA HIS A 263 -23.42 12.55 -26.63
C HIS A 263 -22.18 11.79 -27.12
N ALA A 264 -21.94 10.57 -26.66
CA ALA A 264 -20.79 9.73 -27.06
C ALA A 264 -21.18 8.48 -27.87
N VAL A 265 -22.35 8.48 -28.51
CA VAL A 265 -22.77 7.42 -29.45
C VAL A 265 -23.01 8.05 -30.82
N ASN A 266 -21.91 8.38 -31.50
CA ASN A 266 -21.86 8.48 -32.95
C ASN A 266 -20.39 8.41 -33.41
N SER A 267 -19.84 7.19 -33.36
CA SER A 267 -18.85 6.69 -34.32
C SER A 267 -18.34 5.35 -33.80
N SER A 268 -18.78 4.26 -34.44
CA SER A 268 -17.98 3.04 -34.66
C SER A 268 -18.86 2.01 -35.35
N THR A 269 -18.81 2.02 -36.68
CA THR A 269 -19.19 0.88 -37.51
C THR A 269 -18.40 -0.37 -37.10
N PRO A 270 -19.02 -1.56 -37.08
CA PRO A 270 -18.33 -2.79 -36.72
C PRO A 270 -17.47 -3.29 -37.90
N LYS A 271 -16.15 -3.44 -37.70
CA LYS A 271 -15.30 -4.23 -38.61
C LYS A 271 -15.12 -5.65 -38.08
N LYS A 272 -15.31 -6.62 -38.97
CA LYS A 272 -15.21 -8.07 -38.75
C LYS A 272 -13.77 -8.52 -38.49
N GLN A 273 -13.68 -9.51 -37.60
CA GLN A 273 -12.82 -10.71 -37.56
C GLN A 273 -11.42 -10.68 -38.18
N TYR A 274 -10.42 -10.96 -37.33
CA TYR A 274 -9.32 -11.88 -37.64
C TYR A 274 -9.11 -12.83 -36.44
N LYS A 275 -9.08 -14.14 -36.72
CA LYS A 275 -8.46 -15.19 -35.90
C LYS A 275 -7.04 -15.41 -36.44
N PHE A 276 -6.08 -15.79 -35.58
CA PHE A 276 -4.95 -16.73 -35.82
C PHE A 276 -4.01 -16.71 -34.59
N PRO A 277 -3.11 -17.69 -34.43
CA PRO A 277 -3.13 -19.10 -34.86
C PRO A 277 -3.57 -20.04 -33.73
#